data_AF-A0A3L7XMT4-F1
#
_entry.id   AF-A0A3L7XMT4-F1
#
_cell.length_a   1.000
_cell.length_b   1.000
_cell.length_c   1.000
_cell.angle_alpha   90.00
_cell.angle_beta   90.00
_cell.angle_gamma   90.00
#
_symmetry.space_group_name_H-M   'P 1'
#
loop_
_entity.id
_entity.type
_entity.pdbx_description
1 polymer ?
#
loop_
_entity_poly.entity_id
_entity_poly.type
_entity_poly.pdbx_seq_one_letter_code
_entity_poly.pdbx_strand_id
1 'polypeptide(L)'
;MEHPVGIPAGAKAGLLTLVGAGELMPAMSAAHRDALNQLRAPARALFLDTTAGFESNVDAITGKAVDYYNLRLQTKLEVASYRHAGRASAAETARAVAAVRAANFIFAGPGSSTYALGQWRGSPLWDAVVDAFLAGAHLLFASAASITLGRYALPVYEIFKAGADPYWADGLDLLGRLGLKLAVVPHYNDNSGGEFYDSRFCYMGAARYELLQALLPADVTILGIDAYTAVRFDPQQRSATVSGQGAMTVLADGAVRVHAAGSTVPFDALHSAQRAVVRVPDEALRIYGYEYGEPAAGEVELNGVQSFIEELGGLDAAMRVELLARVAGALRSAAPAVNGAAAPLLDLLLELRCDLRAAKQWALADKLRDAVVQLGYEVQDTATGSTWQPR
;
A
#
# COMPACT_ATOMS: atom_id res chain seq x y z
N MET A 1 -12.58 8.61 28.44
CA MET A 1 -13.82 9.34 28.12
C MET A 1 -14.35 8.73 26.85
N GLU A 2 -15.53 8.11 26.88
CA GLU A 2 -16.19 7.63 25.67
C GLU A 2 -16.55 8.86 24.82
N HIS A 3 -16.01 8.93 23.60
CA HIS A 3 -16.40 9.99 22.67
C HIS A 3 -17.88 9.79 22.29
N PRO A 4 -18.68 10.87 22.18
CA PRO A 4 -20.09 10.74 21.82
C PRO A 4 -20.25 9.99 20.49
N VAL A 5 -21.12 8.99 20.50
CA VAL A 5 -21.50 8.18 19.33
C VAL A 5 -22.25 9.07 18.34
N GLY A 6 -21.78 9.10 17.09
CA GLY A 6 -22.37 9.88 16.00
C GLY A 6 -21.65 11.20 15.67
N ILE A 7 -22.01 11.78 14.52
CA ILE A 7 -21.64 13.14 14.14
C ILE A 7 -22.51 14.12 14.95
N PRO A 8 -21.92 15.09 15.67
CA PRO A 8 -22.69 16.10 16.41
C PRO A 8 -23.66 16.87 15.50
N ALA A 9 -24.84 17.21 16.03
CA ALA A 9 -25.82 18.01 15.29
C ALA A 9 -25.22 19.33 14.79
N GLY A 10 -25.34 19.60 13.49
CA GLY A 10 -24.78 20.80 12.84
C GLY A 10 -23.31 20.69 12.40
N ALA A 11 -22.59 19.62 12.76
CA ALA A 11 -21.26 19.35 12.22
C ALA A 11 -21.36 18.96 10.73
N LYS A 12 -20.35 19.35 9.94
CA LYS A 12 -20.25 19.03 8.51
C LYS A 12 -19.05 18.14 8.31
N ALA A 13 -19.18 16.87 8.69
CA ALA A 13 -18.11 15.91 8.54
C ALA A 13 -17.62 15.85 7.07
N GLY A 14 -16.30 15.79 6.90
CA GLY A 14 -15.68 15.63 5.59
C GLY A 14 -15.93 14.27 4.98
N LEU A 15 -15.42 14.06 3.76
CA LEU A 15 -15.38 12.74 3.15
C LEU A 15 -14.26 11.91 3.77
N LEU A 16 -14.51 10.61 3.98
CA LEU A 16 -13.51 9.67 4.46
C LEU A 16 -13.24 8.63 3.38
N THR A 17 -12.02 8.57 2.87
CA THR A 17 -11.59 7.60 1.84
C THR A 17 -10.66 6.58 2.47
N LEU A 18 -10.97 5.30 2.33
CA LEU A 18 -10.10 4.20 2.71
C LEU A 18 -9.46 3.60 1.47
N VAL A 19 -8.17 3.27 1.51
CA VAL A 19 -7.46 2.62 0.41
C VAL A 19 -6.90 1.27 0.85
N GLY A 20 -7.15 0.23 0.07
CA GLY A 20 -6.71 -1.13 0.40
C GLY A 20 -5.19 -1.30 0.30
N ALA A 21 -4.58 -0.94 -0.82
CA ALA A 21 -3.13 -1.01 -1.01
C ALA A 21 -2.67 -0.16 -2.19
N GLY A 22 -1.37 0.12 -2.25
CA GLY A 22 -0.75 0.78 -3.40
C GLY A 22 -1.07 2.27 -3.47
N GLU A 23 -1.31 2.90 -2.33
CA GLU A 23 -1.73 4.30 -2.18
C GLU A 23 -0.77 5.29 -2.88
N LEU A 24 0.52 4.99 -2.97
CA LEU A 24 1.51 5.79 -3.68
C LEU A 24 1.89 5.22 -5.06
N MET A 25 1.13 4.26 -5.59
CA MET A 25 1.34 3.70 -6.92
C MET A 25 0.63 4.55 -7.99
N PRO A 26 1.13 4.58 -9.24
CA PRO A 26 0.51 5.37 -10.31
C PRO A 26 -0.98 5.06 -10.52
N ALA A 27 -1.36 3.79 -10.38
CA ALA A 27 -2.75 3.33 -10.49
C ALA A 27 -3.72 4.03 -9.53
N MET A 28 -3.23 4.50 -8.37
CA MET A 28 -4.06 5.17 -7.36
C MET A 28 -4.10 6.69 -7.49
N SER A 29 -3.41 7.28 -8.47
CA SER A 29 -3.40 8.74 -8.66
C SER A 29 -4.80 9.30 -8.87
N ALA A 30 -5.66 8.55 -9.56
CA ALA A 30 -7.05 8.94 -9.80
C ALA A 30 -7.86 9.06 -8.50
N ALA A 31 -7.67 8.14 -7.55
CA ALA A 31 -8.37 8.18 -6.26
C ALA A 31 -7.93 9.38 -5.41
N HIS A 32 -6.62 9.68 -5.38
CA HIS A 32 -6.11 10.87 -4.70
C HIS A 32 -6.62 12.16 -5.34
N ARG A 33 -6.61 12.25 -6.69
CA ARG A 33 -7.13 13.42 -7.41
C ARG A 33 -8.63 13.62 -7.19
N ASP A 34 -9.41 12.55 -7.25
CA ASP A 34 -10.84 12.61 -6.95
C ASP A 34 -11.07 13.15 -5.54
N ALA A 35 -10.40 12.59 -4.53
CA ALA A 35 -10.55 13.05 -3.15
C ALA A 35 -10.12 14.52 -2.95
N LEU A 36 -9.07 14.98 -3.64
CA LEU A 36 -8.65 16.39 -3.64
C LEU A 36 -9.66 17.30 -4.37
N ASN A 37 -10.24 16.84 -5.47
CA ASN A 37 -11.20 17.61 -6.28
C ASN A 37 -12.55 17.82 -5.56
N GLN A 38 -12.87 17.03 -4.53
CA GLN A 38 -14.05 17.25 -3.70
C GLN A 38 -13.91 18.46 -2.75
N LEU A 39 -12.69 18.99 -2.58
CA LEU A 39 -12.46 20.16 -1.73
C LEU A 39 -13.07 21.42 -2.35
N ARG A 40 -13.74 22.22 -1.52
CA ARG A 40 -14.35 23.51 -1.93
C ARG A 40 -13.36 24.69 -1.96
N ALA A 41 -12.13 24.45 -1.51
CA ALA A 41 -11.07 25.44 -1.39
C ALA A 41 -9.75 24.81 -1.84
N PRO A 42 -8.72 25.61 -2.15
CA PRO A 42 -7.40 25.08 -2.50
C PRO A 42 -6.90 24.06 -1.48
N ALA A 43 -6.27 22.99 -1.99
CA ALA A 43 -5.79 21.90 -1.16
C ALA A 43 -4.69 22.38 -0.20
N ARG A 44 -4.92 22.13 1.09
CA ARG A 44 -3.93 22.19 2.17
C ARG A 44 -3.76 20.76 2.67
N ALA A 45 -3.04 19.99 1.86
CA ALA A 45 -2.83 18.57 2.08
C ALA A 45 -1.75 18.34 3.13
N LEU A 46 -2.03 17.43 4.06
CA LEU A 46 -1.14 17.08 5.17
C LEU A 46 -0.95 15.57 5.22
N PHE A 47 0.29 15.13 5.41
CA PHE A 47 0.66 13.74 5.68
C PHE A 47 0.96 13.53 7.15
N LEU A 48 0.40 12.47 7.74
CA LEU A 48 0.73 12.02 9.09
C LEU A 48 1.78 10.90 9.00
N ASP A 49 2.99 11.16 9.48
CA ASP A 49 4.09 10.18 9.45
C ASP A 49 4.04 9.15 10.60
N THR A 50 3.01 9.22 11.46
CA THR A 50 2.91 8.42 12.68
C THR A 50 2.87 6.93 12.41
N THR A 51 2.17 6.47 11.37
CA THR A 51 1.96 5.03 11.12
C THR A 51 3.27 4.28 10.88
N ALA A 52 4.24 4.93 10.25
CA ALA A 52 5.60 4.44 10.02
C ALA A 52 6.61 4.97 11.05
N GLY A 53 6.17 5.63 12.12
CA GLY A 53 7.04 6.32 13.07
C GLY A 53 8.01 5.42 13.86
N PHE A 54 7.81 4.10 13.81
CA PHE A 54 8.72 3.10 14.37
C PHE A 54 9.84 2.69 13.40
N GLU A 55 9.69 2.98 12.10
CA GLU A 55 10.63 2.54 11.08
C GLU A 55 11.87 3.44 11.05
N SER A 56 13.05 2.82 10.93
CA SER A 56 14.33 3.54 10.86
C SER A 56 14.47 4.41 9.60
N ASN A 57 13.70 4.11 8.55
CA ASN A 57 13.66 4.82 7.27
C ASN A 57 12.42 5.71 7.11
N VAL A 58 11.74 6.09 8.20
CA VAL A 58 10.51 6.92 8.18
C VAL A 58 10.65 8.22 7.38
N ASP A 59 11.83 8.85 7.38
CA ASP A 59 12.09 10.05 6.57
C ASP A 59 12.01 9.75 5.07
N ALA A 60 12.48 8.58 4.63
CA ALA A 60 12.40 8.14 3.25
C ALA A 60 10.96 7.78 2.85
N ILE A 61 10.19 7.15 3.75
CA ILE A 61 8.76 6.86 3.55
C ILE A 61 7.97 8.17 3.38
N THR A 62 8.25 9.13 4.26
CA THR A 62 7.66 10.48 4.21
C THR A 62 8.04 11.20 2.91
N GLY A 63 9.31 11.17 2.53
CA GLY A 63 9.80 11.75 1.29
C GLY A 63 9.08 11.19 0.06
N LYS A 64 8.88 9.86 -0.02
CA LYS A 64 8.12 9.22 -1.10
C LYS A 64 6.68 9.74 -1.20
N ALA A 65 5.99 9.97 -0.07
CA ALA A 65 4.65 10.53 -0.08
C ALA A 65 4.64 11.98 -0.61
N VAL A 66 5.59 12.79 -0.16
CA VAL A 66 5.75 14.19 -0.62
C VAL A 66 6.06 14.23 -2.12
N ASP A 67 7.00 13.41 -2.59
CA ASP A 67 7.38 13.32 -4.00
C ASP A 67 6.22 12.84 -4.86
N TYR A 68 5.45 11.85 -4.39
CA TYR A 68 4.26 11.40 -5.10
C TYR A 68 3.25 12.55 -5.28
N TYR A 69 2.94 13.29 -4.22
CA TYR A 69 2.00 14.42 -4.31
C TYR A 69 2.53 15.54 -5.21
N ASN A 70 3.80 15.87 -5.11
CA ASN A 70 4.41 16.92 -5.94
C ASN A 70 4.47 16.50 -7.42
N LEU A 71 5.07 15.34 -7.71
CA LEU A 71 5.35 14.90 -9.08
C LEU A 71 4.11 14.34 -9.79
N ARG A 72 3.23 13.63 -9.08
CA ARG A 72 2.07 12.97 -9.68
C ARG A 72 0.79 13.75 -9.54
N LEU A 73 0.62 14.53 -8.47
CA LEU A 73 -0.62 15.26 -8.19
C LEU A 73 -0.48 16.78 -8.34
N GLN A 74 0.75 17.30 -8.52
CA GLN A 74 1.04 18.73 -8.58
C GLN A 74 0.49 19.49 -7.37
N THR A 75 0.50 18.85 -6.20
CA THR A 75 -0.07 19.37 -4.96
C THR A 75 1.01 19.34 -3.88
N LYS A 76 1.20 20.46 -3.17
CA LYS A 76 2.09 20.49 -2.02
C LYS A 76 1.50 19.63 -0.90
N LEU A 77 2.28 18.69 -0.40
CA LEU A 77 1.96 17.89 0.79
C LEU A 77 2.83 18.35 1.94
N GLU A 78 2.22 18.93 2.96
CA GLU A 78 2.91 19.23 4.22
C GLU A 78 2.99 17.97 5.08
N VAL A 79 3.89 17.95 6.06
CA VAL A 79 4.07 16.80 6.95
C VAL A 79 3.85 17.25 8.39
N ALA A 80 2.98 16.55 9.11
CA ALA A 80 2.87 16.66 10.56
C ALA A 80 3.70 15.55 11.20
N SER A 81 4.93 15.88 11.59
CA SER A 81 5.81 14.93 12.28
C SER A 81 5.36 14.70 13.72
N TYR A 82 4.81 13.51 13.97
CA TYR A 82 4.36 13.05 15.28
C TYR A 82 4.53 11.54 15.36
N ARG A 83 5.78 11.10 15.45
CA ARG A 83 6.13 9.68 15.29
C ARG A 83 5.86 8.86 16.54
N HIS A 84 5.91 9.48 17.72
CA HIS A 84 5.77 8.78 18.99
C HIS A 84 5.28 9.71 20.10
N ALA A 85 4.10 9.43 20.66
CA ALA A 85 3.43 10.29 21.62
C ALA A 85 4.24 10.54 22.89
N GLY A 86 4.93 9.50 23.41
CA GLY A 86 5.75 9.61 24.62
C GLY A 86 7.15 10.21 24.41
N ARG A 87 7.58 10.47 23.17
CA ARG A 87 8.91 11.02 22.85
C ARG A 87 8.85 12.39 22.20
N ALA A 88 7.73 12.74 21.57
CA ALA A 88 7.51 14.07 21.02
C ALA A 88 7.49 15.12 22.14
N SER A 89 8.27 16.17 21.97
CA SER A 89 8.21 17.35 22.85
C SER A 89 6.87 18.07 22.72
N ALA A 90 6.55 18.92 23.71
CA ALA A 90 5.36 19.77 23.65
C ALA A 90 5.36 20.69 22.41
N ALA A 91 6.53 21.20 22.00
CA ALA A 91 6.66 22.05 20.83
C ALA A 91 6.42 21.27 19.52
N GLU A 92 6.94 20.04 19.40
CA GLU A 92 6.66 19.17 18.25
C GLU A 92 5.19 18.79 18.18
N THR A 93 4.60 18.40 19.31
CA THR A 93 3.16 18.09 19.42
C THR A 93 2.32 19.29 19.01
N ALA A 94 2.63 20.49 19.52
CA ALA A 94 1.90 21.71 19.17
C ALA A 94 2.01 22.05 17.68
N ARG A 95 3.18 21.89 17.07
CA ARG A 95 3.37 22.08 15.62
C ARG A 95 2.55 21.11 14.79
N ALA A 96 2.56 19.82 15.15
CA ALA A 96 1.79 18.80 14.45
C ALA A 96 0.27 19.05 14.57
N VAL A 97 -0.22 19.39 15.76
CA VAL A 97 -1.62 19.75 15.99
C VAL A 97 -2.02 21.01 15.21
N ALA A 98 -1.16 22.04 15.17
CA ALA A 98 -1.41 23.24 14.40
C ALA A 98 -1.49 22.96 12.89
N ALA A 99 -0.61 22.09 12.38
CA ALA A 99 -0.64 21.65 10.98
C ALA A 99 -1.94 20.91 10.65
N VAL A 100 -2.39 19.99 11.51
CA VAL A 100 -3.68 19.29 11.37
C VAL A 100 -4.85 20.27 11.31
N ARG A 101 -4.89 21.26 12.22
CA ARG A 101 -5.95 22.28 12.24
C ARG A 101 -5.95 23.18 11.01
N ALA A 102 -4.79 23.38 10.39
CA ALA A 102 -4.67 24.16 9.17
C ALA A 102 -5.01 23.37 7.90
N ALA A 103 -4.98 22.03 7.96
CA ALA A 103 -5.25 21.17 6.82
C ALA A 103 -6.75 21.13 6.46
N ASN A 104 -7.06 20.90 5.19
CA ASN A 104 -8.40 20.50 4.74
C ASN A 104 -8.42 19.12 4.09
N PHE A 105 -7.26 18.49 3.97
CA PHE A 105 -7.08 17.14 3.46
C PHE A 105 -5.95 16.46 4.24
N ILE A 106 -6.22 15.32 4.86
CA ILE A 106 -5.25 14.60 5.69
C ILE A 106 -5.07 13.19 5.16
N PHE A 107 -3.82 12.80 4.93
CA PHE A 107 -3.41 11.50 4.42
C PHE A 107 -2.55 10.76 5.45
N ALA A 108 -2.85 9.47 5.66
CA ALA A 108 -2.02 8.54 6.41
C ALA A 108 -2.06 7.17 5.72
N GLY A 109 -1.00 6.36 5.79
CA GLY A 109 -0.94 5.12 5.03
C GLY A 109 -0.02 4.04 5.60
N PRO A 110 1.22 3.96 5.10
CA PRO A 110 2.11 2.82 5.33
C PRO A 110 2.59 2.76 6.78
N GLY A 111 2.79 1.53 7.28
CA GLY A 111 3.37 1.26 8.60
C GLY A 111 2.60 0.19 9.38
N SER A 112 2.44 0.40 10.69
CA SER A 112 1.78 -0.55 11.60
C SER A 112 0.49 0.03 12.20
N SER A 113 -0.59 -0.75 12.15
CA SER A 113 -1.90 -0.38 12.70
C SER A 113 -1.85 -0.25 14.22
N THR A 114 -1.29 -1.24 14.92
CA THR A 114 -1.17 -1.26 16.39
C THR A 114 -0.20 -0.20 16.90
N TYR A 115 0.89 0.05 16.18
CA TYR A 115 1.79 1.15 16.51
C TYR A 115 1.05 2.48 16.44
N ALA A 116 0.35 2.74 15.33
CA ALA A 116 -0.43 3.96 15.14
C ALA A 116 -1.50 4.14 16.22
N LEU A 117 -2.23 3.07 16.59
CA LEU A 117 -3.19 3.10 17.71
C LEU A 117 -2.52 3.54 19.01
N GLY A 118 -1.33 3.01 19.32
CA GLY A 118 -0.57 3.38 20.52
C GLY A 118 -0.12 4.84 20.53
N GLN A 119 0.05 5.48 19.37
CA GLN A 119 0.45 6.89 19.28
C GLN A 119 -0.74 7.86 19.18
N TRP A 120 -1.85 7.42 18.57
CA TRP A 120 -3.02 8.27 18.34
C TRP A 120 -4.03 8.23 19.47
N ARG A 121 -4.24 7.07 20.12
CA ARG A 121 -5.26 6.94 21.16
C ARG A 121 -4.98 7.87 22.33
N GLY A 122 -5.94 8.75 22.62
CA GLY A 122 -5.84 9.72 23.72
C GLY A 122 -4.78 10.80 23.52
N SER A 123 -4.29 10.99 22.28
CA SER A 123 -3.30 12.02 21.97
C SER A 123 -3.95 13.28 21.40
N PRO A 124 -3.39 14.47 21.68
CA PRO A 124 -3.93 15.73 21.17
C PRO A 124 -3.86 15.83 19.63
N LEU A 125 -2.96 15.07 18.99
CA LEU A 125 -2.93 14.97 17.53
C LEU A 125 -4.20 14.32 17.01
N TRP A 126 -4.60 13.18 17.57
CA TRP A 126 -5.76 12.46 17.11
C TRP A 126 -7.06 13.24 17.38
N ASP A 127 -7.16 13.88 18.54
CA ASP A 127 -8.27 14.78 18.83
C ASP A 127 -8.40 15.87 17.76
N ALA A 128 -7.27 16.47 17.35
CA ALA A 128 -7.25 17.47 16.28
C ALA A 128 -7.65 16.89 14.91
N VAL A 129 -7.30 15.64 14.59
CA VAL A 129 -7.70 14.97 13.34
C VAL A 129 -9.22 14.75 13.33
N VAL A 130 -9.79 14.29 14.44
CA VAL A 130 -11.23 14.10 14.60
C VAL A 130 -11.97 15.43 14.49
N ASP A 131 -11.49 16.48 15.16
CA ASP A 131 -12.07 17.83 15.08
C ASP A 131 -12.01 18.38 13.65
N ALA A 132 -10.87 18.23 12.96
CA ALA A 132 -10.71 18.65 11.58
C ALA A 132 -11.70 17.92 10.65
N PHE A 133 -11.86 16.60 10.83
CA PHE A 133 -12.83 15.81 10.07
C PHE A 133 -14.26 16.29 10.30
N LEU A 134 -14.68 16.49 11.55
CA LEU A 134 -16.01 16.97 11.91
C LEU A 134 -16.28 18.41 11.42
N ALA A 135 -15.22 19.20 11.24
CA ALA A 135 -15.25 20.54 10.63
C ALA A 135 -15.23 20.53 9.09
N GLY A 136 -15.08 19.36 8.45
CA GLY A 136 -15.19 19.20 7.00
C GLY A 136 -13.89 18.83 6.28
N ALA A 137 -12.77 18.69 6.98
CA ALA A 137 -11.54 18.20 6.37
C ALA A 137 -11.74 16.77 5.85
N HIS A 138 -11.25 16.50 4.63
CA HIS A 138 -11.32 15.18 4.04
C HIS A 138 -10.15 14.33 4.56
N LEU A 139 -10.41 13.04 4.78
CA LEU A 139 -9.41 12.08 5.24
C LEU A 139 -9.20 11.02 4.15
N LEU A 140 -7.95 10.67 3.86
CA LEU A 140 -7.59 9.52 3.04
C LEU A 140 -6.67 8.62 3.86
N PHE A 141 -7.13 7.44 4.27
CA PHE A 141 -6.38 6.53 5.13
C PHE A 141 -6.17 5.21 4.39
N ALA A 142 -4.91 4.84 4.16
CA ALA A 142 -4.54 3.66 3.40
C ALA A 142 -3.98 2.55 4.30
N SER A 143 -4.08 1.29 3.86
CA SER A 143 -3.34 0.16 4.45
C SER A 143 -3.48 0.14 5.99
N ALA A 144 -2.37 0.10 6.73
CA ALA A 144 -2.33 0.12 8.19
C ALA A 144 -3.15 1.25 8.84
N ALA A 145 -3.14 2.46 8.27
CA ALA A 145 -3.93 3.58 8.77
C ALA A 145 -5.44 3.28 8.70
N SER A 146 -5.91 2.68 7.61
CA SER A 146 -7.34 2.38 7.40
C SER A 146 -7.90 1.43 8.46
N ILE A 147 -7.08 0.47 8.90
CA ILE A 147 -7.42 -0.52 9.94
C ILE A 147 -7.77 0.17 11.26
N THR A 148 -7.06 1.26 11.59
CA THR A 148 -7.24 1.96 12.87
C THR A 148 -8.62 2.61 13.02
N LEU A 149 -9.32 2.88 11.91
CA LEU A 149 -10.56 3.66 11.89
C LEU A 149 -11.81 2.85 12.24
N GLY A 150 -11.72 1.52 12.21
CA GLY A 150 -12.78 0.60 12.60
C GLY A 150 -13.06 0.63 14.10
N ARG A 151 -14.14 -0.05 14.52
CA ARG A 151 -14.41 -0.36 15.93
C ARG A 151 -13.36 -1.34 16.47
N TYR A 152 -12.93 -2.25 15.59
CA TYR A 152 -11.92 -3.26 15.81
C TYR A 152 -10.81 -3.11 14.77
N ALA A 153 -9.57 -3.27 15.20
CA ALA A 153 -8.37 -3.09 14.39
C ALA A 153 -7.52 -4.36 14.40
N LEU A 154 -7.06 -4.77 13.21
CA LEU A 154 -6.25 -5.96 12.97
C LEU A 154 -4.77 -5.73 13.37
N PRO A 155 -4.22 -6.51 14.32
CA PRO A 155 -2.80 -6.53 14.70
C PRO A 155 -1.93 -7.26 13.67
N VAL A 156 -1.67 -6.63 12.53
CA VAL A 156 -1.05 -7.29 11.37
C VAL A 156 0.33 -7.85 11.73
N TYR A 157 1.25 -7.04 12.25
CA TYR A 157 2.63 -7.51 12.49
C TYR A 157 2.73 -8.48 13.65
N GLU A 158 1.91 -8.30 14.68
CA GLU A 158 1.86 -9.19 15.82
C GLU A 158 1.43 -10.60 15.38
N ILE A 159 0.39 -10.70 14.56
CA ILE A 159 -0.12 -11.99 14.09
C ILE A 159 0.77 -12.54 12.97
N PHE A 160 1.00 -11.76 11.91
CA PHE A 160 1.70 -12.23 10.71
C PHE A 160 3.20 -12.40 10.93
N LYS A 161 3.88 -11.43 11.57
CA LYS A 161 5.35 -11.43 11.69
C LYS A 161 5.86 -12.03 13.00
N ALA A 162 5.19 -11.74 14.12
CA ALA A 162 5.60 -12.22 15.43
C ALA A 162 4.96 -13.56 15.82
N GLY A 163 3.95 -14.02 15.07
CA GLY A 163 3.30 -15.31 15.28
C GLY A 163 2.33 -15.36 16.46
N ALA A 164 1.79 -14.22 16.90
CA ALA A 164 0.75 -14.19 17.92
C ALA A 164 -0.53 -14.88 17.42
N ASP A 165 -1.29 -15.47 18.35
CA ASP A 165 -2.63 -16.00 18.06
C ASP A 165 -3.55 -14.88 17.51
N PRO A 166 -4.49 -15.18 16.60
CA PRO A 166 -5.36 -14.15 16.04
C PRO A 166 -6.24 -13.46 17.10
N TYR A 167 -6.27 -12.12 17.09
CA TYR A 167 -7.11 -11.30 17.95
C TYR A 167 -7.43 -9.96 17.29
N TRP A 168 -8.43 -9.24 17.82
CA TRP A 168 -8.74 -7.86 17.43
C TRP A 168 -8.38 -6.90 18.55
N ALA A 169 -7.63 -5.85 18.22
CA ALA A 169 -7.46 -4.71 19.11
C ALA A 169 -8.68 -3.78 19.02
N ASP A 170 -8.93 -2.97 20.06
CA ASP A 170 -9.84 -1.84 19.92
C ASP A 170 -9.30 -0.88 18.85
N GLY A 171 -10.17 -0.38 17.97
CA GLY A 171 -9.84 0.68 17.02
C GLY A 171 -10.03 2.09 17.60
N LEU A 172 -9.94 3.11 16.75
CA LEU A 172 -10.24 4.51 17.07
C LEU A 172 -11.71 4.84 16.82
N ASP A 173 -12.45 3.93 16.19
CA ASP A 173 -13.90 3.97 15.97
C ASP A 173 -14.39 5.27 15.30
N LEU A 174 -13.59 5.80 14.37
CA LEU A 174 -13.98 6.97 13.58
C LEU A 174 -15.17 6.64 12.68
N LEU A 175 -15.21 5.42 12.12
CA LEU A 175 -16.35 4.91 11.34
C LEU A 175 -17.62 4.80 12.20
N GLY A 176 -17.49 4.54 13.51
CA GLY A 176 -18.59 4.57 14.46
C GLY A 176 -19.29 5.94 14.54
N ARG A 177 -18.57 7.04 14.28
CA ARG A 177 -19.20 8.38 14.17
C ARG A 177 -20.13 8.49 12.96
N LEU A 178 -19.91 7.69 11.92
CA LEU A 178 -20.80 7.59 10.76
C LEU A 178 -21.99 6.66 11.02
N GLY A 179 -22.07 6.10 12.24
CA GLY A 179 -23.03 5.07 12.63
C GLY A 179 -22.56 3.65 12.29
N LEU A 180 -21.37 3.46 11.71
CA LEU A 180 -20.92 2.19 11.17
C LEU A 180 -20.02 1.43 12.15
N LYS A 181 -20.41 0.21 12.53
CA LYS A 181 -19.62 -0.68 13.38
C LYS A 181 -18.80 -1.67 12.52
N LEU A 182 -17.63 -1.22 12.07
CA LEU A 182 -16.82 -1.95 11.08
C LEU A 182 -15.48 -2.46 11.63
N ALA A 183 -15.02 -3.59 11.09
CA ALA A 183 -13.62 -4.02 11.12
C ALA A 183 -13.07 -3.94 9.68
N VAL A 184 -12.03 -3.14 9.45
CA VAL A 184 -11.48 -2.92 8.10
C VAL A 184 -10.32 -3.87 7.83
N VAL A 185 -10.36 -4.55 6.68
CA VAL A 185 -9.33 -5.48 6.22
C VAL A 185 -8.85 -5.02 4.83
N PRO A 186 -7.79 -4.20 4.76
CA PRO A 186 -7.14 -3.82 3.51
C PRO A 186 -6.35 -4.99 2.93
N HIS A 187 -5.72 -4.84 1.76
CA HIS A 187 -4.97 -5.93 1.09
C HIS A 187 -5.81 -7.23 1.01
N TYR A 188 -7.11 -7.10 0.76
CA TYR A 188 -8.06 -8.18 0.95
C TYR A 188 -7.80 -9.35 -0.01
N ASN A 189 -7.47 -9.03 -1.26
CA ASN A 189 -7.12 -9.98 -2.31
C ASN A 189 -5.61 -10.10 -2.55
N ASP A 190 -4.75 -9.71 -1.59
CA ASP A 190 -3.30 -9.74 -1.82
C ASP A 190 -2.83 -11.16 -2.13
N ASN A 191 -2.06 -11.29 -3.20
CA ASN A 191 -1.51 -12.54 -3.71
C ASN A 191 0.02 -12.51 -3.82
N SER A 192 0.68 -11.54 -3.18
CA SER A 192 2.14 -11.41 -3.17
C SER A 192 2.88 -12.65 -2.67
N GLY A 193 2.21 -13.54 -1.94
CA GLY A 193 2.73 -14.83 -1.51
C GLY A 193 2.80 -15.94 -2.57
N GLY A 194 2.24 -15.71 -3.76
CA GLY A 194 2.23 -16.70 -4.85
C GLY A 194 1.58 -18.03 -4.44
N GLU A 195 2.14 -19.14 -4.94
CA GLU A 195 1.64 -20.49 -4.65
C GLU A 195 1.98 -20.96 -3.23
N PHE A 196 3.03 -20.40 -2.63
CA PHE A 196 3.61 -20.92 -1.39
C PHE A 196 3.07 -20.25 -0.13
N TYR A 197 2.44 -19.09 -0.26
CA TYR A 197 1.98 -18.30 0.88
C TYR A 197 0.60 -17.65 0.59
N ASP A 198 -0.39 -17.91 1.45
CA ASP A 198 -1.68 -17.22 1.37
C ASP A 198 -1.61 -15.85 2.04
N SER A 199 -1.33 -14.82 1.24
CA SER A 199 -1.26 -13.43 1.68
C SER A 199 -2.62 -12.73 1.75
N ARG A 200 -3.72 -13.40 1.39
CA ARG A 200 -5.06 -12.78 1.37
C ARG A 200 -5.46 -12.30 2.77
N PHE A 201 -6.43 -11.40 2.79
CA PHE A 201 -7.02 -10.86 4.02
C PHE A 201 -6.01 -10.14 4.91
N CYS A 202 -5.18 -9.29 4.30
CA CYS A 202 -4.12 -8.55 5.00
C CYS A 202 -3.06 -9.46 5.63
N TYR A 203 -2.50 -10.39 4.84
CA TYR A 203 -1.47 -11.34 5.27
C TYR A 203 -1.92 -12.34 6.35
N MET A 204 -3.23 -12.51 6.54
CA MET A 204 -3.75 -13.48 7.51
C MET A 204 -3.87 -14.88 6.90
N GLY A 205 -4.17 -14.95 5.60
CA GLY A 205 -4.57 -16.19 4.93
C GLY A 205 -5.92 -16.71 5.44
N ALA A 206 -6.52 -17.65 4.70
CA ALA A 206 -7.86 -18.15 5.00
C ALA A 206 -7.99 -18.70 6.43
N ALA A 207 -7.01 -19.49 6.88
CA ALA A 207 -7.06 -20.16 8.19
C ALA A 207 -7.14 -19.17 9.36
N ARG A 208 -6.25 -18.15 9.42
CA ARG A 208 -6.29 -17.14 10.49
C ARG A 208 -7.47 -16.20 10.31
N TYR A 209 -7.85 -15.90 9.07
CA TYR A 209 -8.98 -15.03 8.79
C TYR A 209 -10.31 -15.63 9.29
N GLU A 210 -10.54 -16.92 9.13
CA GLU A 210 -11.73 -17.59 9.70
C GLU A 210 -11.79 -17.48 11.23
N LEU A 211 -10.65 -17.64 11.91
CA LEU A 211 -10.56 -17.44 13.37
C LEU A 211 -10.90 -15.98 13.73
N LEU A 212 -10.34 -15.01 13.00
CA LEU A 212 -10.64 -13.59 13.20
C LEU A 212 -12.12 -13.26 12.99
N GLN A 213 -12.79 -13.87 12.01
CA GLN A 213 -14.23 -13.71 11.80
C GLN A 213 -15.04 -14.18 13.01
N ALA A 214 -14.62 -15.28 13.65
CA ALA A 214 -15.32 -15.85 14.80
C ALA A 214 -15.19 -14.99 16.08
N LEU A 215 -14.11 -14.22 16.20
CA LEU A 215 -13.80 -13.42 17.38
C LEU A 215 -14.55 -12.08 17.47
N LEU A 216 -15.16 -11.62 16.38
CA LEU A 216 -15.90 -10.35 16.39
C LEU A 216 -17.32 -10.54 16.99
N PRO A 217 -17.94 -9.50 17.58
CA PRO A 217 -19.36 -9.54 17.95
C PRO A 217 -20.30 -9.59 16.74
N ALA A 218 -21.48 -10.23 16.84
CA ALA A 218 -22.39 -10.46 15.70
C ALA A 218 -22.91 -9.19 14.98
N ASP A 219 -22.85 -8.03 15.63
CA ASP A 219 -23.26 -6.73 15.09
C ASP A 219 -22.11 -5.97 14.40
N VAL A 220 -20.94 -6.60 14.22
CA VAL A 220 -19.80 -6.02 13.51
C VAL A 220 -19.70 -6.56 12.09
N THR A 221 -19.65 -5.66 11.12
CA THR A 221 -19.40 -5.97 9.71
C THR A 221 -17.89 -5.96 9.43
N ILE A 222 -17.40 -6.93 8.66
CA ILE A 222 -16.03 -6.88 8.12
C ILE A 222 -16.08 -6.22 6.74
N LEU A 223 -15.23 -5.22 6.54
CA LEU A 223 -15.08 -4.50 5.29
C LEU A 223 -13.72 -4.85 4.67
N GLY A 224 -13.74 -5.73 3.68
CA GLY A 224 -12.60 -6.04 2.83
C GLY A 224 -12.38 -4.97 1.77
N ILE A 225 -11.14 -4.52 1.59
CA ILE A 225 -10.76 -3.61 0.51
C ILE A 225 -9.57 -4.21 -0.24
N ASP A 226 -9.79 -4.50 -1.51
CA ASP A 226 -8.75 -5.05 -2.39
C ASP A 226 -7.59 -4.08 -2.60
N ALA A 227 -6.45 -4.62 -3.05
CA ALA A 227 -5.36 -3.80 -3.54
C ALA A 227 -5.84 -2.86 -4.67
N TYR A 228 -5.22 -1.69 -4.76
CA TYR A 228 -5.54 -0.66 -5.77
C TYR A 228 -7.03 -0.26 -5.80
N THR A 229 -7.69 -0.31 -4.64
CA THR A 229 -9.11 0.02 -4.49
C THR A 229 -9.29 1.06 -3.40
N ALA A 230 -10.19 2.02 -3.63
CA ALA A 230 -10.59 3.04 -2.68
C ALA A 230 -12.09 2.96 -2.38
N VAL A 231 -12.46 3.14 -1.12
CA VAL A 231 -13.84 3.22 -0.64
C VAL A 231 -14.05 4.57 0.02
N ARG A 232 -14.87 5.42 -0.58
CA ARG A 232 -15.16 6.77 -0.08
C ARG A 232 -16.52 6.80 0.61
N PHE A 233 -16.51 7.10 1.90
CA PHE A 233 -17.69 7.31 2.73
C PHE A 233 -18.10 8.79 2.67
N ASP A 234 -19.35 9.04 2.30
CA ASP A 234 -19.99 10.34 2.30
C ASP A 234 -21.00 10.40 3.47
N PRO A 235 -20.69 11.14 4.55
CA PRO A 235 -21.60 11.26 5.69
C PRO A 235 -22.92 11.98 5.37
N GLN A 236 -22.93 12.87 4.37
CA GLN A 236 -24.11 13.64 3.99
C GLN A 236 -25.08 12.78 3.17
N GLN A 237 -24.55 12.00 2.23
CA GLN A 237 -25.34 11.07 1.42
C GLN A 237 -25.60 9.73 2.12
N ARG A 238 -24.91 9.45 3.23
CA ARG A 238 -24.93 8.15 3.93
C ARG A 238 -24.64 6.98 3.00
N SER A 239 -23.63 7.12 2.15
CA SER A 239 -23.25 6.13 1.16
C SER A 239 -21.74 5.96 1.07
N ALA A 240 -21.30 4.78 0.64
CA ALA A 240 -19.93 4.43 0.33
C ALA A 240 -19.81 4.20 -1.18
N THR A 241 -18.86 4.84 -1.84
CA THR A 241 -18.58 4.64 -3.27
C THR A 241 -17.25 3.94 -3.46
N VAL A 242 -17.23 2.91 -4.32
CA VAL A 242 -16.04 2.12 -4.63
C VAL A 242 -15.38 2.65 -5.91
N SER A 243 -14.06 2.77 -5.92
CA SER A 243 -13.27 3.14 -7.10
C SER A 243 -11.93 2.41 -7.11
N GLY A 244 -11.23 2.42 -8.26
CA GLY A 244 -9.97 1.69 -8.44
C GLY A 244 -10.14 0.44 -9.29
N GLN A 245 -9.25 -0.53 -9.11
CA GLN A 245 -9.14 -1.72 -9.98
C GLN A 245 -9.76 -2.99 -9.38
N GLY A 246 -9.92 -3.05 -8.05
CA GLY A 246 -10.52 -4.17 -7.36
C GLY A 246 -11.93 -3.87 -6.86
N ALA A 247 -12.30 -4.51 -5.75
CA ALA A 247 -13.62 -4.43 -5.16
C ALA A 247 -13.58 -4.13 -3.65
N MET A 248 -14.74 -3.70 -3.16
CA MET A 248 -15.07 -3.69 -1.75
C MET A 248 -15.87 -4.94 -1.43
N THR A 249 -15.46 -5.69 -0.40
CA THR A 249 -16.17 -6.88 0.06
C THR A 249 -16.79 -6.62 1.43
N VAL A 250 -18.08 -6.91 1.59
CA VAL A 250 -18.83 -6.75 2.84
C VAL A 250 -19.19 -8.14 3.36
N LEU A 251 -18.69 -8.48 4.55
CA LEU A 251 -19.06 -9.67 5.30
C LEU A 251 -19.95 -9.28 6.47
N ALA A 252 -21.24 -9.57 6.34
CA ALA A 252 -22.28 -9.29 7.33
C ALA A 252 -23.40 -10.34 7.24
N ASP A 253 -24.02 -10.67 8.37
CA ASP A 253 -25.16 -11.58 8.44
C ASP A 253 -24.95 -12.94 7.73
N GLY A 254 -23.72 -13.47 7.77
CA GLY A 254 -23.36 -14.75 7.14
C GLY A 254 -23.29 -14.71 5.60
N ALA A 255 -23.33 -13.51 5.01
CA ALA A 255 -23.24 -13.31 3.56
C ALA A 255 -21.97 -12.54 3.19
N VAL A 256 -21.42 -12.87 2.01
CA VAL A 256 -20.36 -12.13 1.34
C VAL A 256 -20.99 -11.34 0.21
N ARG A 257 -20.83 -10.01 0.22
CA ARG A 257 -21.32 -9.13 -0.85
C ARG A 257 -20.12 -8.40 -1.45
N VAL A 258 -19.88 -8.62 -2.74
CA VAL A 258 -18.77 -7.99 -3.46
C VAL A 258 -19.33 -6.83 -4.28
N HIS A 259 -18.71 -5.66 -4.13
CA HIS A 259 -19.09 -4.42 -4.80
C HIS A 259 -17.90 -3.94 -5.64
N ALA A 260 -18.03 -4.04 -6.96
CA ALA A 260 -17.00 -3.61 -7.90
C ALA A 260 -16.86 -2.08 -7.94
N ALA A 261 -15.73 -1.59 -8.46
CA ALA A 261 -15.53 -0.17 -8.75
C ALA A 261 -16.72 0.44 -9.53
N GLY A 262 -17.11 1.66 -9.15
CA GLY A 262 -18.30 2.35 -9.64
C GLY A 262 -19.57 2.08 -8.82
N SER A 263 -19.57 1.08 -7.93
CA SER A 263 -20.70 0.82 -7.04
C SER A 263 -20.88 1.93 -6.00
N THR A 264 -22.14 2.27 -5.71
CA THR A 264 -22.53 3.08 -4.55
C THR A 264 -23.39 2.24 -3.62
N VAL A 265 -22.99 2.14 -2.35
CA VAL A 265 -23.60 1.29 -1.34
C VAL A 265 -24.11 2.15 -0.19
N PRO A 266 -25.41 2.09 0.17
CA PRO A 266 -25.91 2.84 1.31
C PRO A 266 -25.32 2.31 2.61
N PHE A 267 -25.12 3.19 3.61
CA PHE A 267 -24.59 2.79 4.93
C PHE A 267 -25.41 1.70 5.60
N ASP A 268 -26.73 1.69 5.38
CA ASP A 268 -27.62 0.68 5.95
C ASP A 268 -27.26 -0.74 5.49
N ALA A 269 -26.70 -0.90 4.28
CA ALA A 269 -26.21 -2.18 3.77
C ALA A 269 -24.85 -2.62 4.34
N LEU A 270 -24.20 -1.76 5.13
CA LEU A 270 -22.95 -2.03 5.84
C LEU A 270 -23.18 -2.39 7.32
N HIS A 271 -24.44 -2.45 7.77
CA HIS A 271 -24.79 -2.96 9.09
C HIS A 271 -24.87 -4.48 9.11
N SER A 272 -24.61 -5.05 10.28
CA SER A 272 -24.80 -6.46 10.58
C SER A 272 -25.60 -6.55 11.87
N ALA A 273 -26.47 -7.55 11.97
CA ALA A 273 -27.21 -7.88 13.18
C ALA A 273 -26.91 -9.30 13.67
N GLN A 274 -26.58 -10.21 12.75
CA GLN A 274 -26.40 -11.63 13.01
C GLN A 274 -25.23 -12.19 12.20
N ARG A 275 -24.03 -11.60 12.32
CA ARG A 275 -22.85 -12.10 11.61
C ARG A 275 -22.61 -13.57 11.98
N ALA A 276 -22.43 -14.39 10.96
CA ALA A 276 -21.87 -15.73 11.05
C ALA A 276 -20.51 -15.77 10.33
N VAL A 277 -19.66 -16.71 10.73
CA VAL A 277 -18.40 -17.01 10.02
C VAL A 277 -18.76 -17.51 8.62
N VAL A 278 -18.15 -16.90 7.60
CA VAL A 278 -18.22 -17.41 6.23
C VAL A 278 -16.95 -18.19 5.95
N ARG A 279 -17.12 -19.47 5.62
CA ARG A 279 -16.00 -20.34 5.24
C ARG A 279 -15.38 -19.80 3.95
N VAL A 280 -14.08 -19.57 4.00
CA VAL A 280 -13.31 -19.14 2.84
C VAL A 280 -12.63 -20.39 2.28
N PRO A 281 -12.82 -20.73 1.00
CA PRO A 281 -12.15 -21.88 0.42
C PRO A 281 -10.64 -21.78 0.62
N ASP A 282 -10.09 -22.85 1.19
CA ASP A 282 -8.66 -23.06 1.27
C ASP A 282 -8.20 -23.46 -0.14
N GLU A 283 -7.37 -22.63 -0.76
CA GLU A 283 -6.66 -23.06 -1.97
C GLU A 283 -5.52 -23.96 -1.49
N ALA A 284 -5.63 -25.27 -1.77
CA ALA A 284 -4.89 -26.41 -1.23
C ALA A 284 -3.50 -26.18 -0.57
N LEU A 285 -3.28 -26.85 0.58
CA LEU A 285 -2.02 -27.15 1.28
C LEU A 285 -0.85 -26.19 1.01
N ARG A 286 -0.84 -25.08 1.74
CA ARG A 286 0.31 -24.15 1.78
C ARG A 286 1.07 -24.36 3.08
N ILE A 287 2.36 -24.64 2.96
CA ILE A 287 3.23 -24.96 4.10
C ILE A 287 3.41 -23.69 4.92
N TYR A 288 2.90 -23.69 6.16
CA TYR A 288 3.20 -22.65 7.13
C TYR A 288 4.60 -22.89 7.72
N GLY A 289 5.62 -22.34 7.07
CA GLY A 289 7.00 -22.35 7.54
C GLY A 289 7.75 -21.14 7.00
N TYR A 290 8.52 -20.47 7.87
CA TYR A 290 9.57 -19.57 7.42
C TYR A 290 10.73 -20.44 6.90
N GLU A 291 10.60 -20.96 5.69
CA GLU A 291 11.80 -21.33 4.94
C GLU A 291 12.48 -20.02 4.55
N TYR A 292 13.68 -19.79 5.09
CA TYR A 292 14.71 -19.09 4.31
C TYR A 292 15.04 -20.01 3.13
N GLY A 293 14.13 -20.07 2.16
CA GLY A 293 14.36 -20.74 0.90
C GLY A 293 15.37 -19.91 0.16
N GLU A 294 16.55 -20.49 -0.09
CA GLU A 294 17.37 -20.04 -1.20
C GLU A 294 16.47 -19.91 -2.45
N PRO A 295 16.65 -18.86 -3.27
CA PRO A 295 15.79 -18.67 -4.42
C PRO A 295 15.83 -19.92 -5.31
N ALA A 296 14.63 -20.43 -5.61
CA ALA A 296 14.46 -21.48 -6.60
C ALA A 296 15.13 -21.02 -7.91
N ALA A 297 15.98 -21.89 -8.46
CA ALA A 297 16.70 -21.61 -9.68
C ALA A 297 15.72 -21.47 -10.84
N GLY A 298 15.69 -20.27 -11.43
CA GLY A 298 15.12 -20.05 -12.76
C GLY A 298 13.79 -19.31 -12.77
N GLU A 299 13.79 -18.05 -12.34
CA GLU A 299 12.89 -17.01 -12.86
C GLU A 299 13.49 -15.64 -12.55
N VAL A 300 14.29 -15.12 -13.48
CA VAL A 300 14.83 -13.75 -13.38
C VAL A 300 13.77 -12.80 -13.89
N GLU A 301 12.86 -12.38 -13.00
CA GLU A 301 12.05 -11.18 -13.23
C GLU A 301 12.94 -9.94 -13.27
N LEU A 302 12.49 -8.89 -13.96
CA LEU A 302 13.19 -7.63 -14.29
C LEU A 302 13.89 -6.90 -13.12
N ASN A 303 13.65 -7.28 -11.86
CA ASN A 303 14.42 -6.82 -10.69
C ASN A 303 15.79 -7.52 -10.55
N GLY A 304 15.98 -8.67 -11.18
CA GLY A 304 17.22 -9.46 -11.12
C GLY A 304 18.37 -8.88 -11.94
N VAL A 305 18.11 -8.04 -12.95
CA VAL A 305 19.18 -7.37 -13.72
C VAL A 305 19.94 -6.36 -12.85
N GLN A 306 19.22 -5.66 -11.97
CA GLN A 306 19.84 -4.72 -11.03
C GLN A 306 20.67 -5.45 -9.98
N SER A 307 20.12 -6.51 -9.36
CA SER A 307 20.85 -7.38 -8.42
C SER A 307 22.09 -7.99 -9.08
N PHE A 308 21.95 -8.45 -10.32
CA PHE A 308 23.05 -9.02 -11.10
C PHE A 308 24.17 -8.00 -11.37
N ILE A 309 23.85 -6.75 -11.72
CA ILE A 309 24.85 -5.68 -11.91
C ILE A 309 25.52 -5.31 -10.58
N GLU A 310 24.77 -5.36 -9.49
CA GLU A 310 25.29 -5.16 -8.14
C GLU A 310 26.16 -6.33 -7.66
N GLU A 311 25.97 -7.54 -8.19
CA GLU A 311 26.76 -8.73 -7.86
C GLU A 311 27.92 -9.00 -8.84
N LEU A 312 27.96 -8.32 -9.99
CA LEU A 312 29.05 -8.42 -10.96
C LEU A 312 30.39 -7.98 -10.36
N GLY A 313 31.26 -8.96 -10.10
CA GLY A 313 32.61 -8.77 -9.58
C GLY A 313 33.55 -8.10 -10.59
N GLY A 314 34.50 -7.31 -10.09
CA GLY A 314 35.51 -6.62 -10.91
C GLY A 314 35.01 -5.34 -11.60
N LEU A 315 33.96 -4.73 -11.06
CA LEU A 315 33.52 -3.37 -11.40
C LEU A 315 33.89 -2.44 -10.25
N ASP A 316 34.44 -1.26 -10.55
CA ASP A 316 34.53 -0.21 -9.55
C ASP A 316 33.18 0.49 -9.35
N ALA A 317 33.07 1.26 -8.27
CA ALA A 317 31.82 1.91 -7.88
C ALA A 317 31.30 2.90 -8.93
N ALA A 318 32.19 3.62 -9.64
CA ALA A 318 31.81 4.59 -10.65
C ALA A 318 31.23 3.89 -11.89
N MET A 319 31.87 2.80 -12.33
CA MET A 319 31.43 1.99 -13.45
C MET A 319 30.08 1.32 -13.19
N ARG A 320 29.88 0.83 -11.96
CA ARG A 320 28.63 0.23 -11.53
C ARG A 320 27.47 1.23 -11.57
N VAL A 321 27.69 2.44 -11.08
CA VAL A 321 26.69 3.51 -11.11
C VAL A 321 26.33 3.91 -12.54
N GLU A 322 27.31 4.03 -13.44
CA GLU A 322 27.07 4.37 -14.85
C GLU A 322 26.24 3.28 -15.56
N LEU A 323 26.55 1.99 -15.34
CA LEU A 323 25.79 0.87 -15.89
C LEU A 323 24.34 0.88 -15.39
N LEU A 324 24.14 1.04 -14.07
CA LEU A 324 22.81 1.11 -13.48
C LEU A 324 22.00 2.31 -13.99
N ALA A 325 22.64 3.48 -14.15
CA ALA A 325 22.00 4.69 -14.65
C ALA A 325 21.51 4.53 -16.11
N ARG A 326 22.30 3.85 -16.97
CA ARG A 326 21.94 3.60 -18.37
C ARG A 326 20.85 2.54 -18.51
N VAL A 327 20.90 1.45 -17.74
CA VAL A 327 19.83 0.44 -17.69
C VAL A 327 18.51 1.07 -17.22
N ALA A 328 18.56 1.89 -16.16
CA ALA A 328 17.38 2.63 -15.70
C ALA A 328 16.89 3.65 -16.75
N GLY A 329 17.79 4.27 -17.51
CA GLY A 329 17.45 5.17 -18.61
C GLY A 329 16.72 4.47 -19.75
N ALA A 330 17.19 3.31 -20.16
CA ALA A 330 16.59 2.53 -21.24
C ALA A 330 15.26 1.86 -20.85
N LEU A 331 15.13 1.36 -19.62
CA LEU A 331 13.86 0.86 -19.06
C LEU A 331 12.77 1.96 -19.01
N ARG A 332 13.16 3.22 -18.82
CA ARG A 332 12.23 4.36 -18.90
C ARG A 332 11.77 4.68 -20.32
N SER A 333 12.56 4.32 -21.32
CA SER A 333 12.27 4.59 -22.75
C SER A 333 11.43 3.48 -23.40
N ALA A 334 11.45 2.28 -22.83
CA ALA A 334 10.66 1.13 -23.31
C ALA A 334 9.27 1.10 -22.62
N ALA A 335 8.26 1.68 -23.25
CA ALA A 335 6.85 1.51 -22.85
C ALA A 335 6.35 0.06 -23.14
N PRO A 336 5.25 -0.43 -22.54
CA PRO A 336 5.05 -1.86 -22.32
C PRO A 336 4.53 -2.56 -23.57
N ALA A 337 5.33 -3.48 -24.12
CA ALA A 337 4.84 -4.46 -25.08
C ALA A 337 4.33 -5.70 -24.30
N VAL A 338 3.03 -5.94 -24.43
CA VAL A 338 2.32 -7.11 -23.92
C VAL A 338 2.74 -8.35 -24.73
N ASN A 339 3.03 -9.44 -24.02
CA ASN A 339 3.42 -10.78 -24.51
C ASN A 339 4.81 -10.86 -25.16
N GLY A 340 5.82 -11.16 -24.33
CA GLY A 340 7.21 -11.41 -24.75
C GLY A 340 8.26 -10.60 -23.99
N ALA A 341 8.11 -10.44 -22.67
CA ALA A 341 8.91 -9.52 -21.85
C ALA A 341 10.44 -9.72 -21.90
N ALA A 342 10.94 -10.88 -22.33
CA ALA A 342 12.38 -11.12 -22.48
C ALA A 342 12.99 -10.48 -23.73
N ALA A 343 12.25 -10.42 -24.85
CA ALA A 343 12.85 -10.06 -26.15
C ALA A 343 13.33 -8.59 -26.23
N PRO A 344 12.53 -7.58 -25.85
CA PRO A 344 12.99 -6.18 -25.87
C PRO A 344 14.12 -5.89 -24.88
N LEU A 345 14.16 -6.63 -23.76
CA LEU A 345 15.23 -6.50 -22.76
C LEU A 345 16.55 -7.11 -23.28
N LEU A 346 16.48 -8.27 -23.92
CA LEU A 346 17.64 -8.93 -24.53
C LEU A 346 18.19 -8.10 -25.69
N ASP A 347 17.32 -7.54 -26.53
CA ASP A 347 17.70 -6.61 -27.60
C ASP A 347 18.45 -5.40 -27.02
N LEU A 348 17.94 -4.82 -25.92
CA LEU A 348 18.57 -3.70 -25.23
C LEU A 348 19.93 -4.08 -24.62
N LEU A 349 20.06 -5.27 -24.01
CA LEU A 349 21.32 -5.75 -23.46
C LEU A 349 22.38 -5.96 -24.56
N LEU A 350 21.96 -6.39 -25.76
CA LEU A 350 22.85 -6.52 -26.91
C LEU A 350 23.22 -5.17 -27.53
N GLU A 351 22.30 -4.21 -27.58
CA GLU A 351 22.59 -2.83 -28.00
C GLU A 351 23.63 -2.19 -27.07
N LEU A 352 23.44 -2.32 -25.75
CA LEU A 352 24.40 -1.85 -24.75
C LEU A 352 25.76 -2.52 -24.88
N ARG A 353 25.79 -3.82 -25.19
CA ARG A 353 27.03 -4.54 -25.48
C ARG A 353 27.74 -3.98 -26.71
N CYS A 354 27.01 -3.64 -27.78
CA CYS A 354 27.56 -3.01 -28.98
C CYS A 354 28.20 -1.65 -28.67
N ASP A 355 27.55 -0.81 -27.87
CA ASP A 355 28.07 0.48 -27.44
C ASP A 355 29.37 0.33 -26.62
N LEU A 356 29.43 -0.64 -25.72
CA LEU A 356 30.62 -0.93 -24.92
C LEU A 356 31.79 -1.41 -25.79
N ARG A 357 31.53 -2.22 -26.83
CA ARG A 357 32.55 -2.61 -27.81
C ARG A 357 33.05 -1.41 -28.61
N ALA A 358 32.16 -0.51 -29.04
CA ALA A 358 32.53 0.72 -29.74
C ALA A 358 33.41 1.63 -28.86
N ALA A 359 33.11 1.68 -27.56
CA ALA A 359 33.92 2.37 -26.56
C ALA A 359 35.21 1.62 -26.15
N LYS A 360 35.53 0.49 -26.81
CA LYS A 360 36.69 -0.39 -26.53
C LYS A 360 36.70 -0.98 -25.12
N GLN A 361 35.55 -1.07 -24.47
CA GLN A 361 35.34 -1.65 -23.15
C GLN A 361 35.07 -3.16 -23.27
N TRP A 362 36.04 -3.92 -23.79
CA TRP A 362 35.87 -5.34 -24.15
C TRP A 362 35.46 -6.22 -22.96
N ALA A 363 36.10 -6.06 -21.81
CA ALA A 363 35.81 -6.84 -20.61
C ALA A 363 34.37 -6.65 -20.09
N LEU A 364 33.77 -5.49 -20.32
CA LEU A 364 32.40 -5.18 -19.93
C LEU A 364 31.39 -5.75 -20.93
N ALA A 365 31.71 -5.64 -22.23
CA ALA A 365 30.91 -6.25 -23.28
C ALA A 365 30.86 -7.79 -23.17
N ASP A 366 31.94 -8.42 -22.71
CA ASP A 366 31.99 -9.86 -22.49
C ASP A 366 31.15 -10.27 -21.26
N LYS A 367 31.16 -9.49 -20.18
CA LYS A 367 30.29 -9.74 -19.01
C LYS A 367 28.80 -9.66 -19.35
N LEU A 368 28.39 -8.75 -20.23
CA LEU A 368 27.00 -8.69 -20.71
C LEU A 368 26.64 -9.90 -21.58
N ARG A 369 27.59 -10.41 -22.38
CA ARG A 369 27.39 -11.65 -23.14
C ARG A 369 27.16 -12.83 -22.20
N ASP A 370 28.00 -12.96 -21.18
CA ASP A 370 27.91 -14.04 -20.20
C ASP A 370 26.59 -13.97 -19.42
N ALA A 371 26.12 -12.76 -19.10
CA ALA A 371 24.82 -12.54 -18.49
C ALA A 371 23.66 -13.06 -19.35
N VAL A 372 23.66 -12.72 -20.65
CA VAL A 372 22.64 -13.20 -21.60
C VAL A 372 22.70 -14.73 -21.75
N VAL A 373 23.90 -15.31 -21.72
CA VAL A 373 24.09 -16.79 -21.73
C VAL A 373 23.57 -17.44 -20.46
N GLN A 374 23.76 -16.83 -19.29
CA GLN A 374 23.23 -17.31 -18.02
C GLN A 374 21.70 -17.24 -17.95
N LEU A 375 21.10 -16.30 -18.68
CA LEU A 375 19.64 -16.21 -18.84
C LEU A 375 19.06 -17.26 -19.79
N GLY A 376 19.88 -18.16 -20.35
CA GLY A 376 19.43 -19.25 -21.23
C GLY A 376 19.36 -18.87 -22.71
N TYR A 377 20.07 -17.82 -23.13
CA TYR A 377 20.08 -17.35 -24.52
C TYR A 377 21.50 -17.38 -25.10
N GLU A 378 21.66 -17.89 -26.32
CA GLU A 378 22.94 -17.85 -27.02
C GLU A 378 23.11 -16.52 -27.76
N VAL A 379 24.29 -15.89 -27.63
CA VAL A 379 24.63 -14.65 -28.34
C VAL A 379 25.49 -14.96 -29.56
N GLN A 380 25.00 -14.59 -30.73
CA GLN A 380 25.70 -14.67 -32.01
C GLN A 380 26.15 -13.30 -32.48
N ASP A 381 27.45 -13.15 -32.73
CA ASP A 381 28.03 -11.94 -33.28
C ASP A 381 28.01 -11.99 -34.81
N THR A 382 27.40 -10.98 -35.43
CA THR A 382 27.35 -10.80 -36.89
C THR A 382 28.09 -9.52 -37.29
N ALA A 383 28.39 -9.37 -38.58
CA ALA A 383 29.03 -8.16 -39.11
C ALA A 383 28.20 -6.88 -38.90
N THR A 384 26.89 -7.01 -38.65
CA THR A 384 25.93 -5.91 -38.46
C THR A 384 25.55 -5.66 -36.99
N GLY A 385 26.03 -6.49 -36.05
CA GLY A 385 25.68 -6.39 -34.62
C GLY A 385 25.53 -7.76 -33.96
N SER A 386 25.14 -7.76 -32.68
CA SER A 386 24.89 -8.99 -31.92
C SER A 386 23.41 -9.36 -31.98
N THR A 387 23.13 -10.65 -32.10
CA THR A 387 21.78 -11.22 -32.08
C THR A 387 21.70 -12.32 -31.03
N TRP A 388 20.50 -12.62 -30.52
CA TRP A 388 20.30 -13.68 -29.53
C TRP A 388 19.28 -14.71 -30.05
N GLN A 389 19.41 -15.94 -29.57
CA GLN A 389 18.44 -17.01 -29.75
C GLN A 389 18.25 -17.78 -28.44
N PRO A 390 17.05 -18.29 -28.12
CA PRO A 390 16.86 -19.21 -26.99
C PRO A 390 17.75 -20.43 -27.15
N ARG A 391 18.31 -20.94 -26.05
CA ARG A 391 19.20 -22.10 -26.05
C ARG A 391 18.47 -23.44 -26.05
#